data_AF-A0A349C0D2-F1
#
_entry.id   AF-A0A349C0D2-F1
#
_cell.length_a   1.000
_cell.length_b   1.000
_cell.length_c   1.000
_cell.angle_alpha   90.00
_cell.angle_beta   90.00
_cell.angle_gamma   90.00
#
_symmetry.space_group_name_H-M   'P 1'
#
loop_
_entity.id
_entity.type
_entity.pdbx_description
1 polymer ?
#
loop_
_entity_poly.entity_id
_entity_poly.type
_entity_poly.pdbx_seq_one_letter_code
_entity_poly.pdbx_strand_id
1 'polypeptide(L)'
;FHVYRPLEGRRQFWTGEDCLLKAASVRGRILITGRADIVEWCREKYAMTEGAWFMEPPVMKELNRMLEQHGYEIDQLHPFFLSFREGPARTGAYQIRWYRDGEIEVFRGDARFSNAYSFCPTAPDRIGVGAFRDGKLLGMAGASADSPDLWQIGIDVLPEARGGGIGVML
;
A
#
# COMPACT_ATOMS: atom_id res chain seq x y z
N PHE A 1 3.03 10.38 -18.64
CA PHE A 1 1.87 9.95 -19.45
C PHE A 1 2.36 8.99 -20.53
N HIS A 2 2.16 7.69 -20.34
CA HIS A 2 2.60 6.65 -21.28
C HIS A 2 1.53 5.57 -21.41
N VAL A 3 1.30 5.05 -22.62
CA VAL A 3 0.42 3.89 -22.80
C VAL A 3 0.98 2.70 -22.03
N TYR A 4 0.12 1.97 -21.31
CA TYR A 4 0.52 0.83 -20.51
C TYR A 4 1.14 -0.27 -21.38
N ARG A 5 2.23 -0.83 -20.87
CA ARG A 5 2.84 -2.07 -21.38
C ARG A 5 3.33 -2.88 -20.18
N PRO A 6 3.12 -4.21 -20.16
CA PRO A 6 3.70 -5.04 -19.13
C PRO A 6 5.23 -4.97 -19.20
N LEU A 7 5.88 -4.89 -18.04
CA LEU A 7 7.32 -4.90 -17.90
C LEU A 7 7.72 -6.04 -16.96
N GLU A 8 8.79 -6.74 -17.30
CA GLU A 8 9.36 -7.79 -16.47
C GLU A 8 9.79 -7.24 -15.10
N GLY A 9 9.57 -8.02 -14.03
CA GLY A 9 9.97 -7.67 -12.67
C GLY A 9 9.09 -6.63 -11.95
N ARG A 10 8.04 -6.07 -12.59
CA ARG A 10 7.09 -5.20 -11.90
C ARG A 10 5.97 -6.00 -11.26
N ARG A 11 5.55 -5.59 -10.05
CA ARG A 11 4.34 -6.11 -9.40
C ARG A 11 3.15 -5.97 -10.35
N GLN A 12 2.52 -7.09 -10.67
CA GLN A 12 1.28 -7.13 -11.41
C GLN A 12 0.14 -7.14 -10.39
N PHE A 13 -0.57 -6.02 -10.32
CA PHE A 13 -1.86 -5.99 -9.62
C PHE A 13 -2.85 -6.87 -10.40
N TRP A 14 -3.95 -7.29 -9.75
CA TRP A 14 -5.07 -8.04 -10.34
C TRP A 14 -5.84 -7.25 -11.43
N THR A 15 -5.14 -6.48 -12.25
CA THR A 15 -5.63 -6.02 -13.54
C THR A 15 -5.54 -7.22 -14.48
N GLY A 16 -6.67 -7.62 -15.08
CA GLY A 16 -6.64 -8.50 -16.25
C GLY A 16 -5.79 -7.92 -17.38
N GLU A 17 -5.86 -8.50 -18.58
CA GLU A 17 -5.04 -8.07 -19.72
C GLU A 17 -5.23 -6.59 -20.11
N ASP A 18 -6.33 -5.94 -19.68
CA ASP A 18 -6.60 -4.51 -19.92
C ASP A 18 -6.32 -3.66 -18.67
N CYS A 19 -5.27 -2.83 -18.74
CA CYS A 19 -4.97 -1.83 -17.72
C CYS A 19 -5.60 -0.50 -18.12
N LEU A 20 -6.82 -0.23 -17.65
CA LEU A 20 -7.54 1.01 -17.95
C LEU A 20 -6.75 2.26 -17.53
N LEU A 21 -6.37 2.34 -16.25
CA LEU A 21 -5.67 3.49 -15.68
C LEU A 21 -4.86 3.10 -14.43
N LYS A 22 -3.61 3.55 -14.39
CA LYS A 22 -2.75 3.61 -13.21
C LYS A 22 -2.20 5.02 -13.12
N ALA A 23 -2.37 5.64 -11.96
CA ALA A 23 -1.84 6.96 -11.69
C ALA A 23 -1.10 6.98 -10.35
N ALA A 24 -0.02 7.75 -10.28
CA ALA A 24 0.70 8.03 -9.05
C ALA A 24 1.07 9.50 -9.00
N SER A 25 1.00 10.10 -7.81
CA SER A 25 1.54 11.44 -7.56
C SER A 25 2.75 11.33 -6.65
N VAL A 26 3.92 11.75 -7.14
CA VAL A 26 5.19 11.64 -6.41
C VAL A 26 5.98 12.91 -6.62
N ARG A 27 6.42 13.55 -5.52
CA ARG A 27 7.23 14.79 -5.52
C ARG A 27 6.62 15.89 -6.41
N GLY A 28 5.31 16.11 -6.27
CA GLY A 28 4.57 17.14 -7.02
C GLY A 28 4.34 16.83 -8.50
N ARG A 29 4.72 15.64 -8.99
CA ARG A 29 4.51 15.22 -10.38
C ARG A 29 3.48 14.10 -10.48
N ILE A 30 2.69 14.14 -11.54
CA ILE A 30 1.70 13.11 -11.86
C ILE A 30 2.32 12.15 -12.88
N LEU A 31 2.31 10.87 -12.55
CA LEU A 31 2.67 9.76 -13.41
C LEU A 31 1.39 9.04 -13.81
N ILE A 32 1.12 8.95 -15.11
CA ILE A 32 -0.08 8.26 -15.64
C ILE A 32 0.33 7.23 -16.68
N THR A 33 -0.25 6.05 -16.56
CA THR A 33 -0.22 4.99 -17.57
C THR A 33 -1.53 4.24 -17.65
N GLY A 34 -1.87 3.69 -18.82
CA GLY A 34 -3.15 3.03 -19.03
C GLY A 34 -3.46 2.85 -20.51
N ARG A 35 -4.75 2.67 -20.83
CA ARG A 35 -5.24 2.61 -22.21
C ARG A 35 -5.00 3.95 -22.92
N ALA A 36 -4.74 3.91 -24.23
CA ALA A 36 -4.22 5.08 -24.96
C ALA A 36 -5.17 6.30 -24.95
N ASP A 37 -6.46 6.07 -25.14
CA ASP A 37 -7.52 7.08 -25.06
C ASP A 37 -7.61 7.72 -23.67
N ILE A 38 -7.54 6.91 -22.61
CA ILE A 38 -7.58 7.38 -21.22
C ILE A 38 -6.34 8.19 -20.88
N VAL A 39 -5.16 7.74 -21.30
CA VAL A 39 -3.90 8.45 -21.09
C VAL A 39 -3.92 9.82 -21.77
N GLU A 40 -4.49 9.91 -22.97
CA GLU A 40 -4.58 11.18 -23.69
C GLU A 40 -5.59 12.13 -23.04
N TRP A 41 -6.77 11.64 -22.66
CA TRP A 41 -7.73 12.43 -21.89
C TRP A 41 -7.12 12.98 -20.59
N CYS A 42 -6.40 12.14 -19.84
CA CYS A 42 -5.71 12.57 -18.63
C CYS A 42 -4.61 13.60 -18.94
N ARG A 43 -3.92 13.47 -20.08
CA ARG A 43 -2.88 14.43 -20.49
C ARG A 43 -3.48 15.80 -20.77
N GLU A 44 -4.53 15.87 -21.57
CA GLU A 44 -5.23 17.13 -21.88
C GLU A 44 -5.68 17.84 -20.60
N LYS A 45 -6.11 17.07 -19.60
CA LYS A 45 -6.69 17.60 -18.38
C LYS A 45 -5.70 17.95 -17.29
N TYR A 46 -4.68 17.11 -17.11
CA TYR A 46 -3.82 17.14 -15.92
C TYR A 46 -2.34 17.39 -16.22
N ALA A 47 -1.94 17.62 -17.47
CA ALA A 47 -0.52 17.87 -17.80
C ALA A 47 0.09 19.06 -17.05
N MET A 48 -0.74 20.05 -16.71
CA MET A 48 -0.33 21.26 -15.98
C MET A 48 -0.74 21.25 -14.51
N THR A 49 -1.37 20.18 -14.03
CA THR A 49 -1.80 20.05 -12.63
C THR A 49 -0.61 19.67 -11.76
N GLU A 50 -0.42 20.39 -10.65
CA GLU A 50 0.54 20.00 -9.64
C GLU A 50 0.07 18.74 -8.92
N GLY A 51 0.96 17.76 -8.79
CA GLY A 51 0.60 16.44 -8.25
C GLY A 51 0.06 16.46 -6.83
N ALA A 52 0.36 17.49 -6.03
CA ALA A 52 -0.19 17.67 -4.69
C ALA A 52 -1.74 17.74 -4.68
N TRP A 53 -2.33 18.26 -5.76
CA TRP A 53 -3.78 18.48 -5.87
C TRP A 53 -4.50 17.38 -6.68
N PHE A 54 -3.75 16.46 -7.28
CA PHE A 54 -4.30 15.45 -8.20
C PHE A 54 -5.28 14.48 -7.54
N MET A 55 -5.10 14.16 -6.26
CA MET A 55 -5.96 13.21 -5.54
C MET A 55 -7.06 13.91 -4.71
N GLU A 56 -7.31 15.20 -4.93
CA GLU A 56 -8.35 15.92 -4.21
C GLU A 56 -9.76 15.52 -4.63
N PRO A 57 -10.77 15.68 -3.74
CA PRO A 57 -12.15 15.29 -4.05
C PRO A 57 -12.72 15.81 -5.37
N PRO A 58 -12.47 17.05 -5.83
CA PRO A 58 -12.93 17.50 -7.14
C PRO A 58 -12.35 16.70 -8.31
N VAL A 59 -11.04 16.40 -8.25
CA VAL A 59 -10.36 15.60 -9.28
C VAL A 59 -10.83 14.15 -9.24
N MET A 60 -11.03 13.56 -8.06
CA MET A 60 -11.56 12.20 -7.92
C MET A 60 -12.99 12.07 -8.47
N LYS A 61 -13.87 13.04 -8.21
CA LYS A 61 -15.23 13.06 -8.78
C LYS A 61 -15.21 13.16 -10.30
N GLU A 62 -14.30 13.97 -10.83
CA GLU A 62 -14.14 14.15 -12.25
C GLU A 62 -13.58 12.90 -12.94
N LEU A 63 -12.59 12.27 -12.32
CA LEU A 63 -12.04 11.01 -12.76
C LEU A 63 -13.13 9.92 -12.75
N ASN A 64 -13.95 9.86 -11.68
CA ASN A 64 -15.04 8.89 -11.59
C ASN A 64 -16.04 9.03 -12.74
N ARG A 65 -16.46 10.26 -13.07
CA ARG A 65 -17.36 10.51 -14.21
C ARG A 65 -16.78 10.06 -15.55
N MET A 66 -15.45 10.15 -15.71
CA MET A 66 -14.77 9.63 -16.90
C MET A 66 -14.76 8.10 -16.88
N LEU A 67 -14.44 7.49 -15.74
CA LEU A 67 -14.44 6.03 -15.57
C LEU A 67 -15.83 5.42 -15.84
N GLU A 68 -16.90 6.09 -15.39
CA GLU A 68 -18.29 5.68 -15.60
C GLU A 68 -18.63 5.53 -17.09
N GLN A 69 -18.08 6.39 -17.95
CA GLN A 69 -18.27 6.30 -19.41
C GLN A 69 -17.65 5.05 -20.02
N HIS A 70 -16.75 4.39 -19.28
CA HIS A 70 -16.09 3.14 -19.67
C HIS A 70 -16.59 1.94 -18.87
N GLY A 71 -17.63 2.09 -18.05
CA GLY A 71 -18.19 1.01 -17.23
C GLY A 71 -17.39 0.70 -15.95
N TYR A 72 -16.59 1.66 -15.48
CA TYR A 72 -15.80 1.55 -14.25
C TYR A 72 -16.21 2.59 -13.22
N GLU A 73 -15.91 2.34 -11.96
CA GLU A 73 -16.07 3.30 -10.86
C GLU A 73 -14.92 3.19 -9.87
N ILE A 74 -14.71 4.23 -9.07
CA ILE A 74 -13.80 4.22 -7.93
C ILE A 74 -14.49 3.45 -6.79
N ASP A 75 -14.00 2.25 -6.49
CA ASP A 75 -14.50 1.42 -5.39
C ASP A 75 -14.07 1.96 -4.01
N GLN A 76 -12.82 2.42 -3.88
CA GLN A 76 -12.24 2.82 -2.59
C GLN A 76 -11.33 4.05 -2.71
N LEU A 77 -11.37 4.89 -1.67
CA LEU A 77 -10.51 6.05 -1.52
C LEU A 77 -10.05 6.17 -0.05
N HIS A 78 -8.82 5.73 0.22
CA HIS A 78 -8.27 5.70 1.58
C HIS A 78 -7.09 6.67 1.71
N PRO A 79 -7.15 7.69 2.58
CA PRO A 79 -5.99 8.50 2.92
C PRO A 79 -5.09 7.73 3.91
N PHE A 80 -3.84 7.51 3.52
CA PHE A 80 -2.82 6.95 4.40
C PHE A 80 -1.84 8.05 4.81
N PHE A 81 -1.53 8.12 6.10
CA PHE A 81 -0.61 9.11 6.67
C PHE A 81 0.60 8.42 7.26
N LEU A 82 1.77 8.98 7.04
CA LEU A 82 2.99 8.64 7.76
C LEU A 82 3.32 9.76 8.75
N SER A 83 3.81 9.39 9.93
CA SER A 83 4.32 10.39 10.86
C SER A 83 5.54 11.06 10.25
N PHE A 84 5.53 12.40 10.19
CA PHE A 84 6.71 13.19 9.80
C PHE A 84 7.80 13.19 10.88
N ARG A 85 7.44 12.92 12.13
CA ARG A 85 8.38 12.89 13.25
C ARG A 85 8.63 11.47 13.69
N GLU A 86 9.90 11.08 13.65
CA GLU A 86 10.38 9.88 14.31
C GLU A 86 10.43 10.13 15.82
N GLY A 87 10.04 9.12 16.60
CA GLY A 87 10.10 9.13 18.05
C GLY A 87 10.33 7.72 18.57
N PRO A 88 10.87 7.57 19.79
CA PRO A 88 11.13 6.24 20.34
C PRO A 88 9.80 5.49 20.53
N ALA A 89 9.72 4.26 20.01
CA ALA A 89 8.61 3.37 20.28
C ALA A 89 8.54 3.04 21.78
N ARG A 90 7.37 3.19 22.39
CA ARG A 90 7.15 2.88 23.81
C ARG A 90 6.88 1.39 24.01
N THR A 91 7.94 0.60 23.99
CA THR A 91 7.87 -0.87 23.99
C THR A 91 7.85 -1.51 25.38
N GLY A 92 8.08 -0.75 26.46
CA GLY A 92 8.36 -1.31 27.81
C GLY A 92 7.31 -2.26 28.40
N ALA A 93 6.06 -2.22 27.91
CA ALA A 93 5.00 -3.15 28.33
C ALA A 93 4.95 -4.45 27.49
N TYR A 94 5.91 -4.64 26.58
CA TYR A 94 5.92 -5.71 25.58
C TYR A 94 7.34 -6.24 25.35
N GLN A 95 7.44 -7.54 25.12
CA GLN A 95 8.62 -8.14 24.51
C GLN A 95 8.48 -8.02 22.98
N ILE A 96 9.46 -7.37 22.34
CA ILE A 96 9.48 -7.20 20.88
C ILE A 96 10.35 -8.28 20.25
N ARG A 97 9.84 -8.93 19.19
CA ARG A 97 10.59 -9.91 18.40
C ARG A 97 10.61 -9.51 16.95
N TRP A 98 11.78 -9.58 16.34
CA TRP A 98 11.98 -9.31 14.92
C TRP A 98 12.04 -10.63 14.16
N TYR A 99 11.51 -10.60 12.93
CA TYR A 99 11.60 -11.68 11.96
C TYR A 99 12.15 -11.09 10.67
N ARG A 100 13.10 -11.78 10.04
CA ARG A 100 13.72 -11.36 8.78
C ARG A 100 13.65 -12.47 7.74
N ASP A 101 13.29 -12.09 6.53
CA ASP A 101 13.32 -12.96 5.35
C ASP A 101 12.69 -14.34 5.64
N GLY A 102 13.49 -15.42 5.62
CA GLY A 102 13.02 -16.79 5.82
C GLY A 102 12.41 -17.06 7.21
N GLU A 103 12.69 -16.25 8.23
CA GLU A 103 12.07 -16.39 9.55
C GLU A 103 10.57 -16.09 9.53
N ILE A 104 10.10 -15.33 8.53
CA ILE A 104 8.68 -14.94 8.38
C ILE A 104 7.83 -16.15 7.96
N GLU A 105 8.44 -17.16 7.34
CA GLU A 105 7.77 -18.33 6.80
C GLU A 105 6.93 -19.09 7.84
N VAL A 106 7.29 -18.99 9.12
CA VAL A 106 6.52 -19.59 10.24
C VAL A 106 5.09 -19.07 10.35
N PHE A 107 4.78 -17.93 9.73
CA PHE A 107 3.45 -17.32 9.71
C PHE A 107 2.67 -17.58 8.41
N ARG A 108 3.19 -18.39 7.48
CA ARG A 108 2.49 -18.66 6.22
C ARG A 108 1.14 -19.32 6.47
N GLY A 109 0.10 -18.71 5.91
CA GLY A 109 -1.28 -19.19 6.06
C GLY A 109 -1.93 -18.81 7.40
N ASP A 110 -1.24 -18.07 8.27
CA ASP A 110 -1.83 -17.56 9.50
C ASP A 110 -2.74 -16.36 9.21
N ALA A 111 -4.05 -16.62 9.18
CA ALA A 111 -5.07 -15.61 8.90
C ALA A 111 -5.11 -14.45 9.90
N ARG A 112 -4.43 -14.56 11.06
CA ARG A 112 -4.32 -13.46 12.02
C ARG A 112 -3.45 -12.31 11.53
N PHE A 113 -2.57 -12.56 10.55
CA PHE A 113 -1.55 -11.61 10.09
C PHE A 113 -1.66 -11.31 8.58
N SER A 114 -2.89 -11.35 8.05
CA SER A 114 -3.17 -11.17 6.62
C SER A 114 -2.92 -9.76 6.11
N ASN A 115 -2.86 -8.75 6.99
CA ASN A 115 -2.46 -7.39 6.61
C ASN A 115 -0.94 -7.21 6.79
N ALA A 116 -0.35 -7.79 7.84
CA ALA A 116 1.08 -7.68 8.14
C ALA A 116 1.97 -8.41 7.12
N TYR A 117 1.53 -9.55 6.61
CA TYR A 117 2.26 -10.32 5.61
C TYR A 117 1.41 -10.61 4.38
N SER A 118 2.02 -10.40 3.21
CA SER A 118 1.36 -10.63 1.92
C SER A 118 1.67 -12.01 1.32
N PHE A 119 2.83 -12.58 1.67
CA PHE A 119 3.41 -13.77 1.05
C PHE A 119 3.41 -13.73 -0.49
N CYS A 120 3.50 -12.52 -1.06
CA CYS A 120 3.47 -12.28 -2.49
C CYS A 120 4.87 -12.51 -3.10
N PRO A 121 5.06 -13.43 -4.07
CA PRO A 121 6.38 -13.66 -4.66
C PRO A 121 6.99 -12.43 -5.34
N THR A 122 6.16 -11.55 -5.91
CA THR A 122 6.61 -10.31 -6.56
C THR A 122 6.70 -9.12 -5.61
N ALA A 123 6.37 -9.30 -4.33
CA ALA A 123 6.47 -8.32 -3.27
C ALA A 123 6.82 -9.03 -1.95
N PRO A 124 8.01 -9.62 -1.85
CA PRO A 124 8.35 -10.50 -0.73
C PRO A 124 8.36 -9.74 0.59
N ASP A 125 7.79 -10.36 1.63
CA ASP A 125 7.90 -9.87 3.00
C ASP A 125 9.37 -9.94 3.45
N ARG A 126 9.92 -8.82 3.96
CA ARG A 126 11.34 -8.70 4.30
C ARG A 126 11.57 -8.64 5.80
N ILE A 127 10.67 -7.97 6.51
CA ILE A 127 10.79 -7.71 7.93
C ILE A 127 9.43 -7.87 8.60
N GLY A 128 9.44 -8.42 9.81
CA GLY A 128 8.32 -8.48 10.72
C GLY A 128 8.70 -8.07 12.14
N VAL A 129 7.76 -7.48 12.86
CA VAL A 129 7.91 -7.05 14.26
C VAL A 129 6.68 -7.50 15.05
N GLY A 130 6.87 -8.44 15.96
CA GLY A 130 5.83 -8.97 16.82
C GLY A 130 5.89 -8.39 18.23
N ALA A 131 4.75 -7.97 18.77
CA ALA A 131 4.60 -7.55 20.16
C ALA A 131 4.04 -8.69 21.03
N PHE A 132 4.76 -9.04 22.10
CA PHE A 132 4.38 -10.10 23.02
C PHE A 132 4.18 -9.57 24.44
N ARG A 133 3.25 -10.16 25.19
CA ARG A 133 3.10 -9.98 26.64
C ARG A 133 2.81 -11.33 27.28
N ASP A 134 3.52 -11.67 28.36
CA ASP A 134 3.38 -12.95 29.06
C ASP A 134 3.44 -14.17 28.13
N GLY A 135 4.34 -14.11 27.13
CA GLY A 135 4.52 -15.16 26.11
C GLY A 135 3.46 -15.17 25.00
N LYS A 136 2.40 -14.36 25.10
CA LYS A 136 1.34 -14.28 24.10
C LYS A 136 1.65 -13.22 23.05
N LEU A 137 1.59 -13.59 21.77
CA LEU A 137 1.66 -12.66 20.63
C LEU A 137 0.35 -11.85 20.58
N LEU A 138 0.46 -10.52 20.51
CA LEU A 138 -0.67 -9.58 20.56
C LEU A 138 -0.84 -8.77 19.26
N GLY A 139 0.22 -8.64 18.47
CA GLY A 139 0.16 -7.96 17.18
C GLY A 139 1.46 -8.14 16.39
N MET A 140 1.36 -7.92 15.09
CA MET A 140 2.44 -8.02 14.12
C MET A 140 2.39 -6.81 13.18
N ALA A 141 3.52 -6.16 12.96
CA ALA A 141 3.73 -5.30 11.80
C ALA A 141 4.69 -6.00 10.85
N GLY A 142 4.50 -5.84 9.56
CA GLY A 142 5.40 -6.34 8.53
C GLY A 142 5.68 -5.30 7.46
N ALA A 143 6.77 -5.52 6.73
CA ALA A 143 7.13 -4.72 5.58
C ALA A 143 7.51 -5.62 4.39
N SER A 144 6.83 -5.43 3.26
CA SER A 144 7.08 -6.13 2.00
C SER A 144 7.76 -5.20 1.00
N ALA A 145 8.68 -5.77 0.20
CA ALA A 145 9.42 -5.02 -0.82
C ALA A 145 8.67 -5.07 -2.16
N ASP A 146 7.81 -4.10 -2.41
CA ASP A 146 7.13 -3.92 -3.71
C ASP A 146 8.10 -3.62 -4.85
N SER A 147 9.25 -3.02 -4.52
CA SER A 147 10.39 -2.80 -5.42
C SER A 147 11.66 -2.56 -4.60
N PRO A 148 12.85 -2.44 -5.23
CA PRO A 148 14.07 -2.05 -4.51
C PRO A 148 13.95 -0.72 -3.75
N ASP A 149 13.10 0.20 -4.23
CA ASP A 149 12.98 1.58 -3.70
C ASP A 149 11.67 1.83 -2.92
N LEU A 150 10.76 0.85 -2.86
CA LEU A 150 9.44 1.02 -2.24
C LEU A 150 9.08 -0.20 -1.43
N TRP A 151 8.90 0.02 -0.13
CA TRP A 151 8.41 -0.99 0.80
C TRP A 151 7.04 -0.56 1.31
N GLN A 152 6.13 -1.51 1.44
CA GLN A 152 4.79 -1.29 1.98
C GLN A 152 4.72 -1.90 3.38
N ILE A 153 4.12 -1.17 4.32
CA ILE A 153 3.88 -1.67 5.68
C ILE A 153 2.44 -2.19 5.82
N GLY A 154 2.29 -3.19 6.67
CA GLY A 154 0.99 -3.72 7.07
C GLY A 154 1.01 -4.10 8.56
N ILE A 155 -0.13 -3.97 9.23
CA ILE A 155 -0.22 -4.15 10.69
C ILE A 155 -1.49 -4.92 11.04
N ASP A 156 -1.34 -5.90 11.91
CA ASP A 156 -2.44 -6.63 12.53
C ASP A 156 -2.32 -6.60 14.05
N VAL A 157 -3.38 -6.19 14.73
CA VAL A 157 -3.52 -6.28 16.19
C VAL A 157 -4.64 -7.27 16.50
N LEU A 158 -4.32 -8.28 17.29
CA LEU A 158 -5.28 -9.32 17.66
C LEU A 158 -6.45 -8.69 18.45
N PRO A 159 -7.69 -9.18 18.26
CA PRO A 159 -8.90 -8.55 18.80
C PRO A 159 -8.82 -8.18 20.29
N GLU A 160 -8.25 -9.05 21.11
CA GLU A 160 -8.10 -8.88 22.56
C GLU A 160 -7.13 -7.76 22.98
N ALA A 161 -6.28 -7.28 22.06
CA ALA A 161 -5.24 -6.30 22.33
C ALA A 161 -5.47 -4.95 21.61
N ARG A 162 -6.58 -4.84 20.88
CA ARG A 162 -6.97 -3.60 20.18
C ARG A 162 -7.25 -2.47 21.18
N GLY A 163 -7.02 -1.23 20.75
CA GLY A 163 -7.13 -0.04 21.61
C GLY A 163 -5.96 0.16 22.59
N GLY A 164 -5.04 -0.81 22.72
CA GLY A 164 -3.89 -0.73 23.62
C GLY A 164 -2.64 -0.02 23.06
N GLY A 165 -2.76 0.66 21.91
CA GLY A 165 -1.66 1.38 21.27
C GLY A 165 -0.61 0.51 20.57
N ILE A 166 -0.81 -0.81 20.48
CA ILE A 166 0.18 -1.74 19.87
C ILE A 166 0.47 -1.38 18.41
N GLY A 167 -0.56 -1.13 17.60
CA GLY A 167 -0.37 -0.80 16.18
C GLY A 167 0.26 0.57 15.92
N VAL A 168 0.32 1.46 16.92
CA VAL A 168 1.06 2.74 16.82
C VAL A 168 2.53 2.55 17.22
N MET A 169 2.79 1.56 18.08
CA MET A 169 4.12 1.25 18.59
C MET A 169 4.92 0.37 17.63
N LEU A 170 4.27 -0.62 17.00
CA LEU A 170 4.85 -1.49 15.97
C LEU A 170 5.07 -0.71 14.68
#